data_AF-A0A0N8WG27-F1
#
_entry.id   AF-A0A0N8WG27-F1
#
_cell.length_a   1.000
_cell.length_b   1.000
_cell.length_c   1.000
_cell.angle_alpha   90.00
_cell.angle_beta   90.00
_cell.angle_gamma   90.00
#
_symmetry.space_group_name_H-M   'P 1'
#
loop_
_entity.id
_entity.type
_entity.pdbx_description
1 polymer ?
#
loop_
_entity_poly.entity_id
_entity_poly.type
_entity_poly.pdbx_seq_one_letter_code
_entity_poly.pdbx_strand_id
1 'polypeptide(L)' 'MNKSIPKFFVAVRGNKVVYFESNLSAFITGLREHINNLKSLSYYDKKFRKEKIIYHTDTFKHEWSLQRLI' A
#
# COMPACT_ATOMS: atom_id res chain seq x y z
N MET A 1 -4.27 7.92 -27.10
CA MET A 1 -3.36 7.44 -26.03
C MET A 1 -4.24 6.90 -24.90
N ASN A 2 -4.44 5.58 -24.80
CA ASN A 2 -5.21 4.99 -23.70
C ASN A 2 -4.36 5.09 -22.42
N LYS A 3 -4.53 6.18 -21.65
CA LYS A 3 -3.77 6.51 -20.42
C LYS A 3 -4.38 5.91 -19.14
N SER A 4 -5.16 4.84 -19.25
CA SER A 4 -6.12 4.43 -18.21
C SER A 4 -5.77 3.10 -17.54
N ILE A 5 -4.49 2.84 -17.25
CA ILE A 5 -4.16 1.79 -16.28
C ILE A 5 -3.92 2.52 -14.95
N PRO A 6 -4.93 2.62 -14.07
CA PRO A 6 -4.73 3.17 -12.74
C PRO A 6 -3.73 2.29 -12.00
N LYS A 7 -2.79 2.93 -11.29
CA LYS A 7 -1.84 2.24 -10.44
C LYS A 7 -2.62 1.60 -9.31
N PHE A 8 -2.76 0.28 -9.32
CA PHE A 8 -3.43 -0.44 -8.25
C PHE A 8 -2.48 -0.63 -7.09
N PHE A 9 -3.00 -0.51 -5.88
CA PHE A 9 -2.27 -0.70 -4.64
C PHE A 9 -2.97 -1.78 -3.83
N VAL A 10 -2.20 -2.70 -3.26
CA VAL A 10 -2.72 -3.85 -2.54
C VAL A 10 -1.94 -4.02 -1.24
N ALA A 11 -2.66 -4.22 -0.13
CA ALA A 11 -2.10 -4.64 1.14
C ALA A 11 -2.36 -6.13 1.31
N VAL A 12 -1.29 -6.90 1.47
CA VAL A 12 -1.34 -8.34 1.71
C VAL A 12 -0.79 -8.64 3.09
N ARG A 13 -1.47 -9.52 3.81
CA ARG A 13 -1.03 -10.08 5.09
C ARG A 13 -1.04 -11.60 5.00
N GLY A 14 0.13 -12.23 5.20
CA GLY A 14 0.31 -13.65 4.88
C GLY A 14 -0.02 -13.91 3.41
N ASN A 15 -1.02 -14.78 3.16
CA ASN A 15 -1.51 -15.12 1.81
C ASN A 15 -2.86 -14.48 1.45
N LYS A 16 -3.29 -13.44 2.19
CA LYS A 16 -4.60 -12.80 1.97
C LYS A 16 -4.43 -11.33 1.57
N VAL A 17 -5.14 -10.94 0.52
CA VAL A 17 -5.37 -9.52 0.20
C VAL A 17 -6.35 -8.98 1.23
N VAL A 18 -5.94 -7.94 1.95
CA VAL A 18 -6.76 -7.32 3.01
C VAL A 18 -7.42 -6.04 2.51
N TYR A 19 -6.70 -5.27 1.70
CA TYR A 19 -7.19 -3.99 1.20
C TYR A 19 -6.61 -3.71 -0.18
N PHE A 20 -7.40 -3.10 -1.06
CA PHE A 20 -6.96 -2.72 -2.41
C PHE A 20 -7.57 -1.39 -2.82
N GLU A 21 -6.82 -0.59 -3.57
CA GLU A 21 -7.29 0.69 -4.11
C GLU A 21 -6.62 1.03 -5.44
N SER A 22 -7.24 1.90 -6.22
CA SER A 22 -6.70 2.39 -7.52
C SER A 22 -5.90 3.69 -7.41
N ASN A 23 -5.75 4.20 -6.18
CA ASN A 23 -5.10 5.48 -5.88
C ASN A 23 -4.29 5.37 -4.58
N LEU A 24 -3.07 5.91 -4.57
CA LEU A 24 -2.20 5.82 -3.39
C LEU A 24 -2.75 6.55 -2.17
N SER A 25 -3.38 7.72 -2.37
CA SER A 25 -3.95 8.52 -1.27
C SER A 25 -5.13 7.78 -0.63
N ALA A 26 -6.04 7.25 -1.45
CA ALA A 26 -7.14 6.41 -0.98
C ALA A 26 -6.60 5.16 -0.27
N PHE A 27 -5.61 4.49 -0.89
CA PHE A 27 -4.96 3.32 -0.33
C PHE A 27 -4.42 3.57 1.08
N ILE A 28 -3.58 4.58 1.27
CA ILE A 28 -2.97 4.88 2.57
C ILE A 28 -4.00 5.38 3.59
N THR A 29 -5.06 6.07 3.14
CA THR A 29 -6.11 6.56 4.03
C THR A 29 -6.95 5.39 4.56
N GLY A 30 -7.48 4.53 3.69
CA GLY A 30 -8.26 3.37 4.11
C GLY A 30 -7.45 2.33 4.87
N LEU A 31 -6.16 2.16 4.52
CA LEU A 31 -5.28 1.23 5.22
C LEU A 31 -5.07 1.58 6.70
N ARG A 32 -5.33 2.82 7.14
CA ARG A 32 -5.29 3.22 8.55
C ARG A 32 -6.34 2.52 9.41
N GLU A 33 -7.40 2.00 8.81
CA GLU A 33 -8.41 1.19 9.51
C GLU A 33 -7.91 -0.23 9.78
N HIS A 34 -6.87 -0.68 9.06
CA HIS A 34 -6.35 -2.04 9.14
C HIS A 34 -4.95 -2.13 9.75
N ILE A 35 -4.13 -1.09 9.60
CA ILE A 35 -2.71 -1.08 9.98
C ILE A 35 -2.42 0.16 10.84
N ASN A 36 -1.87 -0.09 12.02
CA ASN A 36 -1.35 0.96 12.90
C ASN A 36 0.07 1.39 12.50
N ASN A 37 0.43 2.62 12.87
CA ASN A 37 1.77 3.19 12.69
C ASN A 37 2.22 3.30 11.21
N LEU A 38 1.26 3.51 10.29
CA LEU A 38 1.58 3.86 8.91
C LEU A 38 2.35 5.19 8.84
N LYS A 39 3.31 5.27 7.92
CA LYS A 39 4.03 6.51 7.63
C LYS A 39 3.15 7.51 6.86
N SER A 40 3.66 8.70 6.61
CA SER A 40 2.94 9.72 5.83
C SER A 40 2.74 9.30 4.38
N LEU A 41 1.74 9.86 3.71
CA LEU A 41 1.52 9.65 2.27
C LEU A 41 2.77 9.98 1.44
N SER A 42 3.48 11.06 1.79
CA SER A 42 4.72 11.47 1.11
C SER A 42 5.83 10.43 1.22
N TYR A 43 5.93 9.73 2.35
CA TYR A 43 6.88 8.62 2.51
C TYR A 43 6.57 7.50 1.50
N TYR A 44 5.30 7.08 1.43
CA TYR A 44 4.90 5.99 0.54
C TYR A 44 5.00 6.38 -0.94
N ASP A 45 4.70 7.63 -1.31
CA ASP A 45 4.90 8.11 -2.68
C ASP A 45 6.38 8.03 -3.09
N LYS A 46 7.29 8.52 -2.25
CA LYS A 46 8.74 8.44 -2.50
C LYS A 46 9.24 7.00 -2.60
N LYS A 47 8.73 6.12 -1.74
CA LYS A 47 9.09 4.70 -1.73
C LYS A 47 8.57 3.97 -2.97
N PHE A 48 7.30 4.12 -3.33
CA PHE A 48 6.70 3.43 -4.49
C PHE A 48 7.23 3.89 -5.86
N ARG A 49 7.89 5.05 -5.91
CA ARG A 49 8.67 5.48 -7.08
C ARG A 49 9.92 4.63 -7.30
N LYS A 50 10.49 4.06 -6.25
CA LYS A 50 11.74 3.27 -6.29
C LYS A 50 11.47 1.77 -6.20
N GLU A 51 10.46 1.38 -5.44
CA GLU A 51 10.15 0.00 -5.09
C GLU A 51 8.71 -0.34 -5.52
N LYS A 52 8.47 -1.57 -5.98
CA LYS A 52 7.10 -2.05 -6.24
C LYS A 52 6.42 -2.63 -5.00
N ILE A 53 7.21 -3.09 -4.04
CA ILE A 53 6.74 -3.74 -2.82
C ILE A 53 7.44 -3.08 -1.64
N ILE A 54 6.68 -2.71 -0.63
CA ILE A 54 7.15 -2.15 0.63
C ILE A 54 6.69 -3.09 1.74
N TYR A 55 7.63 -3.60 2.52
CA TYR A 55 7.32 -4.39 3.72
C TYR A 55 7.08 -3.44 4.90
N HIS A 56 6.01 -3.71 5.66
CA HIS A 56 5.62 -2.93 6.82
C HIS A 56 5.29 -3.88 7.98
N THR A 57 5.79 -3.55 9.17
CA THR A 57 5.43 -4.24 10.40
C THR A 57 4.59 -3.31 11.26
N ASP A 58 3.39 -3.74 11.63
CA ASP A 58 2.52 -2.95 12.49
C ASP A 58 2.95 -3.01 13.96
N THR A 59 2.25 -2.26 14.82
CA THR A 59 2.52 -2.22 16.27
C THR A 59 2.31 -3.56 16.97
N PHE A 60 1.54 -4.47 16.37
CA PHE A 60 1.25 -5.81 16.88
C PHE A 60 2.20 -6.88 16.30
N LYS A 61 3.27 -6.46 15.63
CA LYS A 61 4.24 -7.34 14.95
C LYS A 61 3.66 -8.15 13.80
N HIS A 62 2.55 -7.73 13.20
CA HIS A 62 2.09 -8.36 11.98
C HIS A 62 2.88 -7.84 10.78
N GLU A 63 3.25 -8.76 9.91
CA GLU A 63 3.94 -8.46 8.66
C GLU A 63 2.95 -8.20 7.53
N TRP A 64 3.18 -7.10 6.83
CA TRP A 64 2.39 -6.65 5.70
C TRP A 64 3.30 -6.43 4.50
N SER A 65 2.79 -6.77 3.31
CA SER A 65 3.38 -6.32 2.05
C SER A 65 2.43 -5.36 1.37
N LEU A 66 2.91 -4.14 1.13
CA LEU A 66 2.20 -3.10 0.41
C LEU A 66 2.74 -3.08 -1.01
N GLN A 67 1.90 -3.41 -1.98
CA GLN A 67 2.30 -3.68 -3.35
C GLN A 67 1.67 -2.68 -4.29
N ARG A 68 2.46 -2.15 -5.22
CA ARG A 68 1.98 -1.39 -6.38
C ARG A 68 1.91 -2.32 -7.58
N LEU A 69 0.69 -2.63 -8.00
CA LEU A 69 0.38 -3.40 -9.19
C LEU A 69 0.21 -2.41 -10.35
N ILE A 70 1.24 -2.37 -11.21
CA ILE A 70 1.38 -1.60 -12.47
C ILE A 70 0.93 -0.14 -12.35
#